data_AF-A0A965MWP0-F1
#
_entry.id   AF-A0A965MWP0-F1
#
_cell.length_a   1.000
_cell.length_b   1.000
_cell.length_c   1.000
_cell.angle_alpha   90.00
_cell.angle_beta   90.00
_cell.angle_gamma   90.00
#
_symmetry.space_group_name_H-M   'P 1'
#
loop_
_entity.id
_entity.type
_entity.pdbx_description
1 polymer ?
#
loop_
_entity_poly.entity_id
_entity_poly.type
_entity_poly.pdbx_seq_one_letter_code
_entity_poly.pdbx_strand_id
1 'polypeptide(L)'
;MRWINLVWILFIFQQFHAQQEQKGELIQQRIEFISEQLQSENLDLTNIVEQLNFYFDNPINLNQTNAEELSELNLLTPIQIQDLLIHRQSFGKFISIYELQSLTYWDLSTIQLVLPFVRIDDRLDNLHITFKEAIKEGKFELFLRYQPTLQKKAGYDKMIDSSTINSSNYLGNSDRYYSRFRYTYKNNISVGFTAEKDPGEEFFKGTQKNGFDFYSGHIFFRGGKYLKSFIIGDYQIQIGQGLGMWSSYAFGKTADISTMKRNPIPIRPYTSVDESRFLRGAAVQFGLKNITGLLFASSKMVDGSVSLDSTYDDLEFISTIDLSGLHRTNKEVARKNGFRENQAGVNVNYGLGTFRIGSTFLYQGYDKALLKDIRPYNQFDFQGQHNFVTSIDYSFTYKNWNVFGEYAKNLNPFQDSLRDGQAHVHGLFLSIDPNASIGLLYRNYSKDYFSFYMQDLS
;
A
#
# COMPACT_ATOMS: atom_id res chain seq x y z
N MET A 1 49.21 10.81 -22.10
CA MET A 1 48.30 11.28 -21.01
C MET A 1 46.84 11.30 -21.44
N ARG A 2 46.34 12.18 -22.34
CA ARG A 2 44.89 12.30 -22.67
C ARG A 2 44.09 10.98 -22.84
N TRP A 3 44.64 9.98 -23.52
CA TRP A 3 43.98 8.69 -23.75
C TRP A 3 43.79 7.83 -22.48
N ILE A 4 44.68 7.95 -21.49
CA ILE A 4 44.62 7.15 -20.25
C ILE A 4 43.36 7.53 -19.46
N ASN A 5 43.08 8.84 -19.34
CA ASN A 5 41.89 9.32 -18.63
C ASN A 5 40.58 8.82 -19.28
N LEU A 6 40.55 8.68 -20.61
CA LEU A 6 39.40 8.13 -21.33
C LEU A 6 39.16 6.64 -21.02
N VAL A 7 40.22 5.84 -20.94
CA VAL A 7 40.13 4.42 -20.54
C VAL A 7 39.68 4.26 -19.09
N TRP A 8 40.20 5.10 -18.18
CA TRP A 8 39.73 5.12 -16.78
C TRP A 8 38.26 5.52 -16.67
N ILE A 9 37.80 6.53 -17.41
CA ILE A 9 36.38 6.91 -17.45
C ILE A 9 35.51 5.75 -17.96
N LEU A 10 35.92 5.06 -19.04
CA LEU A 10 35.20 3.89 -19.56
C LEU A 10 35.15 2.72 -18.56
N PHE A 11 36.24 2.42 -17.87
CA PHE A 11 36.26 1.39 -16.82
C PHE A 11 35.35 1.75 -15.64
N ILE A 12 35.34 3.02 -15.22
CA ILE A 12 34.44 3.52 -14.17
C ILE A 12 32.97 3.38 -14.60
N PHE A 13 32.62 3.77 -15.83
CA PHE A 13 31.27 3.58 -16.36
C PHE A 13 30.87 2.10 -16.42
N GLN A 14 31.76 1.19 -16.84
CA GLN A 14 31.47 -0.24 -16.85
C GLN A 14 31.24 -0.80 -15.44
N GLN A 15 32.02 -0.39 -14.43
CA GLN A 15 31.80 -0.84 -13.05
C GLN A 15 30.50 -0.28 -12.44
N PHE A 16 30.16 1.00 -12.72
CA PHE A 16 28.86 1.54 -12.30
C PHE A 16 27.68 0.83 -12.97
N HIS A 17 27.76 0.52 -14.27
CA HIS A 17 26.73 -0.26 -14.95
C HIS A 17 26.59 -1.66 -14.36
N ALA A 18 27.68 -2.41 -14.18
CA ALA A 18 27.64 -3.77 -13.63
C ALA A 18 27.08 -3.81 -12.19
N GLN A 19 27.44 -2.84 -11.34
CA GLN A 19 26.89 -2.75 -9.98
C GLN A 19 25.39 -2.40 -9.98
N GLN A 20 24.94 -1.56 -10.92
CA GLN A 20 23.53 -1.18 -11.06
C GLN A 20 22.69 -2.31 -11.67
N GLU A 21 23.27 -3.10 -12.58
CA GLU A 21 22.68 -4.29 -13.19
C GLU A 21 22.52 -5.41 -12.14
N GLN A 22 23.57 -5.72 -11.37
CA GLN A 22 23.51 -6.67 -10.26
C GLN A 22 22.49 -6.27 -9.18
N LYS A 23 22.38 -4.97 -8.85
CA LYS A 23 21.32 -4.47 -7.96
C LYS A 23 19.93 -4.70 -8.56
N GLY A 24 19.78 -4.46 -9.86
CA GLY A 24 18.55 -4.69 -10.61
C GLY A 24 18.09 -6.16 -10.53
N GLU A 25 18.96 -7.10 -10.91
CA GLU A 25 18.70 -8.54 -10.82
C GLU A 25 18.35 -8.98 -9.40
N LEU A 26 19.12 -8.53 -8.40
CA LEU A 26 18.93 -8.93 -7.01
C LEU A 26 17.57 -8.48 -6.47
N ILE A 27 17.15 -7.25 -6.78
CA ILE A 27 15.83 -6.73 -6.40
C ILE A 27 14.73 -7.44 -7.20
N GLN A 28 14.93 -7.65 -8.51
CA GLN A 28 14.00 -8.37 -9.38
C GLN A 28 13.68 -9.77 -8.83
N GLN A 29 14.69 -10.53 -8.39
CA GLN A 29 14.49 -11.84 -7.74
C GLN A 29 13.61 -11.77 -6.48
N ARG A 30 13.72 -10.72 -5.66
CA ARG A 30 12.85 -10.56 -4.46
C ARG A 30 11.45 -10.10 -4.86
N ILE A 31 11.32 -9.33 -5.95
CA ILE A 31 10.03 -8.94 -6.52
C ILE A 31 9.33 -10.14 -7.18
N GLU A 32 10.07 -11.04 -7.82
CA GLU A 32 9.55 -12.30 -8.38
C GLU A 32 9.06 -13.22 -7.27
N PHE A 33 9.87 -13.46 -6.22
CA PHE A 33 9.44 -14.18 -5.00
C PHE A 33 8.15 -13.59 -4.40
N ILE A 34 8.08 -12.26 -4.28
CA ILE A 34 6.88 -11.52 -3.81
C ILE A 34 5.70 -11.62 -4.79
N SER A 35 5.94 -11.72 -6.10
CA SER A 35 4.90 -11.80 -7.14
C SER A 35 4.33 -13.21 -7.29
N GLU A 36 5.15 -14.25 -7.14
CA GLU A 36 4.72 -15.65 -7.02
C GLU A 36 3.86 -15.85 -5.76
N GLN A 37 4.19 -15.16 -4.66
CA GLN A 37 3.36 -15.02 -3.45
C GLN A 37 2.04 -14.23 -3.66
N LEU A 38 1.78 -13.66 -4.84
CA LEU A 38 0.63 -12.80 -5.10
C LEU A 38 -0.36 -13.31 -6.16
N GLN A 39 0.04 -14.22 -7.06
CA GLN A 39 -0.82 -14.89 -8.06
C GLN A 39 -1.73 -13.96 -8.89
N SER A 40 -1.28 -12.73 -9.17
CA SER A 40 -2.06 -11.73 -9.92
C SER A 40 -1.15 -10.89 -10.83
N GLU A 41 -1.40 -10.96 -12.13
CA GLU A 41 -0.54 -10.40 -13.19
C GLU A 41 -0.52 -8.86 -13.25
N ASN A 42 -1.52 -8.18 -12.67
CA ASN A 42 -1.70 -6.73 -12.75
C ASN A 42 -1.65 -6.07 -11.37
N LEU A 43 -0.48 -6.08 -10.72
CA LEU A 43 -0.26 -5.45 -9.41
C LEU A 43 0.79 -4.35 -9.50
N ASP A 44 0.48 -3.17 -8.94
CA ASP A 44 1.50 -2.13 -8.79
C ASP A 44 2.39 -2.40 -7.57
N LEU A 45 3.51 -3.08 -7.83
CA LEU A 45 4.55 -3.38 -6.85
C LEU A 45 5.52 -2.21 -6.62
N THR A 46 5.30 -1.02 -7.21
CA THR A 46 6.16 0.18 -7.07
C THR A 46 6.57 0.42 -5.61
N ASN A 47 5.60 0.39 -4.68
CA ASN A 47 5.87 0.64 -3.26
C ASN A 47 6.86 -0.37 -2.64
N ILE A 48 6.88 -1.61 -3.13
CA ILE A 48 7.80 -2.66 -2.68
C ILE A 48 9.16 -2.50 -3.39
N VAL A 49 9.15 -2.25 -4.71
CA VAL A 49 10.36 -1.97 -5.49
C VAL A 49 11.15 -0.78 -4.91
N GLU A 50 10.46 0.31 -4.59
CA GLU A 50 11.07 1.50 -3.96
C GLU A 50 11.60 1.21 -2.55
N GLN A 51 10.95 0.34 -1.78
CA GLN A 51 11.33 -0.03 -0.42
C GLN A 51 12.53 -0.99 -0.37
N LEU A 52 12.60 -1.98 -1.27
CA LEU A 52 13.78 -2.82 -1.44
C LEU A 52 14.98 -2.01 -2.00
N ASN A 53 14.74 -1.06 -2.91
CA ASN A 53 15.78 -0.12 -3.34
C ASN A 53 16.31 0.73 -2.18
N PHE A 54 15.40 1.24 -1.33
CA PHE A 54 15.74 2.01 -0.14
C PHE A 54 16.65 1.23 0.81
N TYR A 55 16.25 0.02 1.22
CA TYR A 55 17.01 -0.81 2.16
C TYR A 55 18.30 -1.41 1.56
N PHE A 56 18.39 -1.59 0.23
CA PHE A 56 19.65 -1.96 -0.41
C PHE A 56 20.68 -0.83 -0.32
N ASP A 57 20.25 0.41 -0.55
CA ASP A 57 21.12 1.60 -0.41
C ASP A 57 21.35 1.99 1.07
N ASN A 58 20.46 1.57 1.98
CA ASN A 58 20.47 1.92 3.41
C ASN A 58 20.18 0.67 4.28
N PRO A 59 21.11 -0.31 4.39
CA PRO A 59 20.83 -1.55 5.10
C PRO A 59 20.46 -1.37 6.58
N ILE A 60 19.46 -2.13 7.02
CA ILE A 60 18.90 -2.10 8.38
C ILE A 60 19.98 -2.54 9.38
N ASN A 61 20.28 -1.71 10.38
CA ASN A 61 21.20 -2.11 11.44
C ASN A 61 20.51 -3.05 12.44
N LEU A 62 20.86 -4.34 12.38
CA LEU A 62 20.27 -5.39 13.22
C LEU A 62 20.44 -5.16 14.72
N ASN A 63 21.44 -4.37 15.14
CA ASN A 63 21.64 -4.01 16.54
C ASN A 63 20.74 -2.88 17.04
N GLN A 64 20.06 -2.14 16.15
CA GLN A 64 19.25 -0.96 16.49
C GLN A 64 17.80 -1.03 15.95
N THR A 65 17.54 -1.96 15.02
CA THR A 65 16.23 -2.16 14.41
C THR A 65 15.14 -2.64 15.36
N ASN A 66 13.89 -2.62 14.89
CA ASN A 66 12.70 -3.08 15.59
C ASN A 66 11.82 -3.95 14.67
N ALA A 67 10.77 -4.56 15.22
CA ALA A 67 9.91 -5.50 14.49
C ALA A 67 9.12 -4.86 13.34
N GLU A 68 8.81 -3.56 13.40
CA GLU A 68 8.07 -2.85 12.35
C GLU A 68 8.99 -2.66 11.12
N GLU A 69 10.20 -2.15 11.35
CA GLU A 69 11.23 -1.95 10.32
C GLU A 69 11.72 -3.26 9.67
N LEU A 70 11.81 -4.36 10.42
CA LEU A 70 12.10 -5.68 9.84
C LEU A 70 10.91 -6.24 9.02
N SER A 71 9.67 -5.96 9.44
CA SER A 71 8.48 -6.39 8.68
C SER A 71 8.29 -5.61 7.37
N GLU A 72 8.80 -4.37 7.30
CA GLU A 72 8.80 -3.53 6.10
C GLU A 72 9.57 -4.12 4.91
N LEU A 73 10.46 -5.10 5.14
CA LEU A 73 11.10 -5.85 4.05
C LEU A 73 10.08 -6.69 3.26
N ASN A 74 9.06 -7.26 3.92
CA ASN A 74 8.18 -8.31 3.39
C ASN A 74 8.92 -9.64 3.08
N LEU A 75 10.11 -9.84 3.67
CA LEU A 75 11.03 -10.97 3.39
C LEU A 75 11.24 -11.91 4.59
N LEU A 76 10.52 -11.70 5.70
CA LEU A 76 10.72 -12.42 6.97
C LEU A 76 9.39 -12.78 7.63
N THR A 77 9.31 -14.00 8.17
CA THR A 77 8.16 -14.44 8.96
C THR A 77 8.08 -13.75 10.34
N PRO A 78 6.89 -13.67 10.97
CA PRO A 78 6.74 -13.15 12.33
C PRO A 78 7.58 -13.89 13.39
N ILE A 79 7.88 -15.18 13.16
CA ILE A 79 8.75 -15.98 14.04
C ILE A 79 10.21 -15.57 13.85
N GLN A 80 10.70 -15.49 12.60
CA GLN A 80 12.08 -15.10 12.30
C GLN A 80 12.42 -13.69 12.83
N ILE A 81 11.51 -12.72 12.68
CA ILE A 81 11.66 -11.38 13.27
C ILE A 81 11.74 -11.46 14.80
N GLN A 82 10.89 -12.29 15.42
CA GLN A 82 10.84 -12.41 16.88
C GLN A 82 12.06 -13.14 17.45
N ASP A 83 12.58 -14.13 16.73
CA ASP A 83 13.77 -14.91 17.06
C ASP A 83 15.03 -14.02 17.11
N LEU A 84 15.25 -13.21 16.06
CA LEU A 84 16.31 -12.20 16.02
C LEU A 84 16.23 -11.23 17.19
N LEU A 85 15.02 -10.77 17.54
CA LEU A 85 14.82 -9.85 18.66
C LEU A 85 15.01 -10.51 20.04
N ILE A 86 14.66 -11.79 20.20
CA ILE A 86 14.90 -12.57 21.44
C ILE A 86 16.40 -12.89 21.58
N HIS A 87 17.07 -13.29 20.50
CA HIS A 87 18.52 -13.50 20.48
C HIS A 87 19.25 -12.23 20.93
N ARG A 88 18.89 -11.07 20.35
CA ARG A 88 19.45 -9.77 20.71
C ARG A 88 19.17 -9.34 22.17
N GLN A 89 18.04 -9.76 22.74
CA GLN A 89 17.71 -9.52 24.16
C GLN A 89 18.44 -10.49 25.11
N SER A 90 18.76 -11.71 24.66
CA SER A 90 19.30 -12.78 25.51
C SER A 90 20.83 -12.83 25.50
N PHE A 91 21.45 -12.57 24.35
CA PHE A 91 22.90 -12.66 24.15
C PHE A 91 23.57 -11.29 23.92
N GLY A 92 22.79 -10.23 23.69
CA GLY A 92 23.28 -8.87 23.46
C GLY A 92 23.34 -8.48 21.98
N LYS A 93 24.22 -7.55 21.62
CA LYS A 93 24.44 -7.15 20.23
C LYS A 93 25.05 -8.31 19.43
N PHE A 94 24.64 -8.44 18.16
CA PHE A 94 25.38 -9.23 17.19
C PHE A 94 26.73 -8.57 16.89
N ILE A 95 27.80 -9.36 16.78
CA ILE A 95 29.16 -8.86 16.51
C ILE A 95 29.51 -9.06 15.02
N SER A 96 29.02 -10.14 14.41
CA SER A 96 29.28 -10.52 13.02
C SER A 96 28.01 -10.98 12.30
N ILE A 97 27.91 -10.69 11.00
CA ILE A 97 26.73 -11.05 10.19
C ILE A 97 26.54 -12.57 10.02
N TYR A 98 27.61 -13.35 10.23
CA TYR A 98 27.55 -14.80 10.22
C TYR A 98 26.82 -15.40 11.44
N GLU A 99 26.58 -14.61 12.50
CA GLU A 99 25.73 -14.99 13.64
C GLU A 99 24.24 -15.10 13.28
N LEU A 100 23.81 -14.66 12.09
CA LEU A 100 22.47 -15.00 11.61
C LEU A 100 22.21 -16.52 11.54
N GLN A 101 23.29 -17.33 11.46
CA GLN A 101 23.23 -18.80 11.50
C GLN A 101 23.05 -19.39 12.92
N SER A 102 23.08 -18.59 14.00
CA SER A 102 22.70 -19.05 15.35
C SER A 102 21.22 -18.80 15.68
N LEU A 103 20.46 -18.21 14.76
CA LEU A 103 19.02 -18.01 14.90
C LEU A 103 18.29 -19.33 14.61
N THR A 104 17.34 -19.68 15.48
CA THR A 104 16.75 -21.03 15.56
C THR A 104 15.76 -21.33 14.42
N TYR A 105 15.18 -20.29 13.80
CA TYR A 105 14.19 -20.45 12.73
C TYR A 105 14.60 -19.78 11.41
N TRP A 106 15.91 -19.54 11.21
CA TRP A 106 16.47 -18.97 9.99
C TRP A 106 17.25 -20.05 9.24
N ASP A 107 16.84 -20.35 8.01
CA ASP A 107 17.59 -21.23 7.12
C ASP A 107 18.57 -20.43 6.23
N LEU A 108 19.45 -21.11 5.51
CA LEU A 108 20.43 -20.46 4.65
C LEU A 108 19.80 -19.68 3.48
N SER A 109 18.63 -20.09 2.98
CA SER A 109 17.93 -19.33 1.92
C SER A 109 17.35 -18.02 2.47
N THR A 110 16.66 -18.02 3.63
CA THR A 110 16.21 -16.79 4.29
C THR A 110 17.38 -15.83 4.54
N ILE A 111 18.51 -16.35 5.04
CA ILE A 111 19.71 -15.54 5.30
C ILE A 111 20.22 -14.91 4.00
N GLN A 112 20.39 -15.67 2.92
CA GLN A 112 20.82 -15.13 1.61
C GLN A 112 19.81 -14.16 0.97
N LEU A 113 18.52 -14.38 1.21
CA LEU A 113 17.44 -13.57 0.69
C LEU A 113 17.44 -12.17 1.34
N VAL A 114 17.72 -12.11 2.65
CA VAL A 114 17.69 -10.89 3.49
C VAL A 114 19.03 -10.16 3.62
N LEU A 115 20.17 -10.87 3.56
CA LEU A 115 21.53 -10.33 3.67
C LEU A 115 21.79 -8.99 2.94
N PRO A 116 21.31 -8.76 1.71
CA PRO A 116 21.53 -7.51 0.97
C PRO A 116 20.86 -6.26 1.59
N PHE A 117 19.93 -6.44 2.52
CA PHE A 117 19.11 -5.38 3.11
C PHE A 117 19.42 -5.13 4.60
N VAL A 118 20.39 -5.84 5.17
CA VAL A 118 20.74 -5.79 6.60
C VAL A 118 22.24 -5.59 6.82
N ARG A 119 22.61 -4.96 7.93
CA ARG A 119 23.99 -4.80 8.39
C ARG A 119 24.09 -4.94 9.89
N ILE A 120 25.31 -5.14 10.37
CA ILE A 120 25.69 -4.98 11.77
C ILE A 120 26.67 -3.82 11.84
N ASP A 121 26.34 -2.83 12.66
CA ASP A 121 27.22 -1.69 12.95
C ASP A 121 27.07 -1.32 14.44
N ASP A 122 28.19 -1.09 15.10
CA ASP A 122 28.24 -0.69 16.50
C ASP A 122 28.03 0.82 16.71
N ARG A 123 28.18 1.62 15.65
CA ARG A 123 27.96 3.07 15.67
C ARG A 123 26.54 3.38 16.10
N LEU A 124 26.38 4.26 17.08
CA LEU A 124 25.10 4.86 17.43
C LEU A 124 24.63 5.74 16.26
N ASP A 125 23.70 5.23 15.44
CA ASP A 125 22.97 6.02 14.46
C ASP A 125 21.94 6.89 15.22
N ASN A 126 22.46 7.90 15.93
CA ASN A 126 21.67 8.89 16.65
C ASN A 126 20.88 9.72 15.64
N LEU A 127 19.67 9.27 15.30
CA LEU A 127 18.71 9.87 14.37
C LEU A 127 18.11 11.22 14.86
N HIS A 128 18.97 12.16 15.25
CA HIS A 128 18.62 13.57 15.34
C HIS A 128 18.57 14.16 13.93
N ILE A 129 17.39 14.11 13.32
CA ILE A 129 17.17 14.70 11.99
C ILE A 129 17.21 16.22 12.11
N THR A 130 18.35 16.85 11.80
CA THR A 130 18.36 18.30 11.61
C THR A 130 17.74 18.62 10.26
N PHE A 131 16.76 19.54 10.20
CA PHE A 131 16.16 19.99 8.92
C PHE A 131 17.22 20.44 7.89
N LYS A 132 18.32 21.03 8.37
CA LYS A 132 19.47 21.43 7.54
C LYS A 132 20.24 20.25 6.92
N GLU A 133 20.32 19.13 7.62
CA GLU A 133 20.93 17.89 7.11
C GLU A 133 19.96 17.24 6.12
N ALA A 134 18.68 17.14 6.46
CA ALA A 134 17.66 16.59 5.58
C ALA A 134 17.61 17.29 4.21
N ILE A 135 17.64 18.63 4.17
CA ILE A 135 17.65 19.40 2.92
C ILE A 135 18.96 19.21 2.13
N LYS A 136 20.09 19.01 2.81
CA LYS A 136 21.43 18.87 2.19
C LYS A 136 21.71 17.46 1.66
N GLU A 137 21.24 16.44 2.38
CA GLU A 137 21.49 15.02 2.12
C GLU A 137 20.29 14.30 1.48
N GLY A 138 19.16 14.98 1.31
CA GLY A 138 17.96 14.41 0.70
C GLY A 138 18.16 14.13 -0.78
N LYS A 139 17.73 12.94 -1.21
CA LYS A 139 17.74 12.50 -2.61
C LYS A 139 16.58 13.17 -3.35
N PHE A 140 16.87 13.77 -4.49
CA PHE A 140 15.87 14.28 -5.43
C PHE A 140 15.79 13.34 -6.63
N GLU A 141 14.58 12.93 -7.00
CA GLU A 141 14.29 12.04 -8.12
C GLU A 141 13.28 12.72 -9.04
N LEU A 142 13.60 12.83 -10.33
CA LEU A 142 12.66 13.26 -11.36
C LEU A 142 12.61 12.16 -12.43
N PHE A 143 11.44 11.55 -12.58
CA PHE A 143 11.20 10.50 -13.56
C PHE A 143 10.14 10.97 -14.56
N LEU A 144 10.51 10.96 -15.84
CA LEU A 144 9.64 11.31 -16.96
C LEU A 144 9.61 10.12 -17.92
N ARG A 145 8.41 9.64 -18.25
CA ARG A 145 8.18 8.56 -19.22
C ARG A 145 7.16 9.03 -20.26
N TYR A 146 7.52 8.85 -21.52
CA TYR A 146 6.66 9.04 -22.69
C TYR A 146 6.55 7.70 -23.41
N GLN A 147 5.32 7.23 -23.62
CA GLN A 147 5.05 5.93 -24.23
C GLN A 147 4.02 6.10 -25.35
N PRO A 148 4.46 6.23 -26.62
CA PRO A 148 3.58 6.33 -27.77
C PRO A 148 3.02 4.95 -28.16
N THR A 149 1.78 4.91 -28.69
CA THR A 149 1.20 3.67 -29.23
C THR A 149 1.31 3.65 -30.75
N LEU A 150 2.19 2.81 -31.31
CA LEU A 150 2.37 2.70 -32.77
C LEU A 150 1.17 2.05 -33.49
N GLN A 151 0.44 1.16 -32.82
CA GLN A 151 -0.74 0.52 -33.39
C GLN A 151 -1.98 1.40 -33.23
N LYS A 152 -2.59 1.80 -34.34
CA LYS A 152 -3.90 2.44 -34.33
C LYS A 152 -4.95 1.47 -33.77
N LYS A 153 -5.64 1.88 -32.71
CA LYS A 153 -6.77 1.15 -32.10
C LYS A 153 -8.07 1.77 -32.61
N ALA A 154 -9.09 0.95 -32.87
CA ALA A 154 -10.35 1.39 -33.49
C ALA A 154 -11.07 2.56 -32.75
N GLY A 155 -10.87 2.71 -31.43
CA GLY A 155 -11.43 3.85 -30.67
C GLY A 155 -10.87 5.23 -31.05
N TYR A 156 -9.78 5.31 -31.82
CA TYR A 156 -9.26 6.57 -32.40
C TYR A 156 -9.82 6.85 -33.80
N ASP A 157 -10.46 5.87 -34.45
CA ASP A 157 -11.03 6.04 -35.78
C ASP A 157 -12.38 6.75 -35.67
N LYS A 158 -12.39 8.04 -36.01
CA LYS A 158 -13.60 8.88 -35.96
C LYS A 158 -14.64 8.37 -36.95
N MET A 159 -15.57 7.54 -36.49
CA MET A 159 -16.73 7.13 -37.31
C MET A 159 -17.55 8.35 -37.75
N ILE A 160 -17.62 8.56 -39.06
CA ILE A 160 -18.32 9.69 -39.70
C ILE A 160 -19.73 9.24 -40.07
N ASP A 161 -20.62 9.17 -39.08
CA ASP A 161 -22.06 9.07 -39.33
C ASP A 161 -22.81 10.05 -38.41
N SER A 162 -23.43 11.04 -39.01
CA SER A 162 -24.04 12.18 -38.31
C SER A 162 -25.37 11.85 -37.62
N SER A 163 -25.87 10.62 -37.76
CA SER A 163 -27.12 10.15 -37.16
C SER A 163 -26.99 9.72 -35.69
N THR A 164 -25.78 9.34 -35.26
CA THR A 164 -25.52 8.86 -33.89
C THR A 164 -24.33 9.62 -33.29
N ILE A 165 -24.54 10.38 -32.22
CA ILE A 165 -23.44 11.03 -31.48
C ILE A 165 -22.64 9.92 -30.79
N ASN A 166 -21.59 9.44 -31.46
CA ASN A 166 -20.99 8.15 -31.15
C ASN A 166 -20.09 8.23 -29.90
N SER A 167 -20.74 8.06 -28.75
CA SER A 167 -20.23 8.23 -27.38
C SER A 167 -19.04 7.34 -26.96
N SER A 168 -18.45 6.60 -27.89
CA SER A 168 -17.38 5.61 -27.71
C SER A 168 -16.02 6.04 -28.27
N ASN A 169 -15.95 7.13 -29.03
CA ASN A 169 -14.71 7.59 -29.65
C ASN A 169 -13.81 8.29 -28.60
N TYR A 170 -12.51 8.04 -28.66
CA TYR A 170 -11.54 8.69 -27.77
C TYR A 170 -11.35 10.17 -28.16
N LEU A 171 -11.33 11.04 -27.14
CA LEU A 171 -11.16 12.49 -27.27
C LEU A 171 -9.68 12.90 -27.45
N GLY A 172 -8.77 12.03 -27.02
CA GLY A 172 -7.34 12.26 -26.86
C GLY A 172 -6.42 11.71 -27.94
N ASN A 173 -5.11 11.82 -27.65
CA ASN A 173 -4.07 11.09 -28.38
C ASN A 173 -3.71 9.76 -27.68
N SER A 174 -3.08 8.89 -28.45
CA SER A 174 -2.74 7.50 -28.11
C SER A 174 -1.54 7.32 -27.18
N ASP A 175 -1.02 8.41 -26.63
CA ASP A 175 0.30 8.44 -26.01
C ASP A 175 0.14 8.70 -24.51
N ARG A 176 0.80 7.86 -23.71
CA ARG A 176 0.83 7.94 -22.24
C ARG A 176 1.97 8.86 -21.82
N TYR A 177 1.68 9.78 -20.91
CA TYR A 177 2.65 10.72 -20.35
C TYR A 177 2.65 10.54 -18.84
N TYR A 178 3.81 10.28 -18.27
CA TYR A 178 3.94 9.97 -16.87
C TYR A 178 5.11 10.74 -16.25
N SER A 179 4.82 11.46 -15.16
CA SER A 179 5.77 12.33 -14.47
C SER A 179 5.71 12.10 -12.96
N ARG A 180 6.80 11.62 -12.35
CA ARG A 180 6.96 11.55 -10.90
C ARG A 180 8.13 12.43 -10.47
N PHE A 181 7.84 13.41 -9.62
CA PHE A 181 8.84 14.10 -8.82
C PHE A 181 8.82 13.54 -7.39
N ARG A 182 10.00 13.30 -6.82
CA ARG A 182 10.14 12.84 -5.45
C ARG A 182 11.34 13.50 -4.77
N TYR A 183 11.19 13.78 -3.49
CA TYR A 183 12.27 14.09 -2.57
C TYR A 183 12.18 13.15 -1.37
N THR A 184 13.29 12.51 -1.01
CA THR A 184 13.36 11.61 0.16
C THR A 184 14.59 11.92 1.00
N TYR A 185 14.42 12.19 2.30
CA TYR A 185 15.54 12.14 3.25
C TYR A 185 15.51 10.84 4.05
N LYS A 186 16.51 9.99 3.78
CA LYS A 186 16.54 8.59 4.21
C LYS A 186 15.18 7.96 3.90
N ASN A 187 14.61 7.23 4.84
CA ASN A 187 13.23 6.78 4.78
C ASN A 187 12.36 7.46 5.85
N ASN A 188 12.85 8.59 6.39
CA ASN A 188 12.18 9.39 7.41
C ASN A 188 11.29 10.49 6.82
N ILE A 189 11.67 11.07 5.69
CA ILE A 189 10.89 12.12 5.01
C ILE A 189 10.65 11.69 3.56
N SER A 190 9.42 11.83 3.08
CA SER A 190 9.10 11.74 1.64
C SER A 190 8.17 12.88 1.26
N VAL A 191 8.52 13.60 0.20
CA VAL A 191 7.62 14.50 -0.51
C VAL A 191 7.51 13.97 -1.94
N GLY A 192 6.30 13.79 -2.43
CA GLY A 192 6.05 13.23 -3.76
C GLY A 192 4.98 13.99 -4.51
N PHE A 193 5.12 14.00 -5.82
CA PHE A 193 4.11 14.47 -6.77
C PHE A 193 4.15 13.59 -8.01
N THR A 194 3.03 12.95 -8.32
CA THR A 194 2.86 12.08 -9.49
C THR A 194 1.73 12.62 -10.34
N ALA A 195 1.96 12.77 -11.63
CA ALA A 195 0.96 13.14 -12.61
C ALA A 195 1.01 12.14 -13.77
N GLU A 196 -0.15 11.64 -14.18
CA GLU A 196 -0.29 10.73 -15.30
C GLU A 196 -1.36 11.22 -16.26
N LYS A 197 -1.13 10.96 -17.55
CA LYS A 197 -2.13 10.97 -18.60
C LYS A 197 -2.13 9.62 -19.28
N ASP A 198 -3.29 8.98 -19.40
CA ASP A 198 -3.45 7.71 -20.10
C ASP A 198 -3.77 7.86 -21.62
N PRO A 199 -3.63 6.79 -22.42
CA PRO A 199 -3.97 6.78 -23.86
C PRO A 199 -5.47 6.95 -24.11
N GLY A 200 -5.81 8.00 -24.87
CA GLY A 200 -7.19 8.32 -25.25
C GLY A 200 -7.75 9.57 -24.58
N GLU A 201 -7.01 10.14 -23.61
CA GLU A 201 -7.43 11.30 -22.83
C GLU A 201 -7.02 12.65 -23.44
N GLU A 202 -7.73 13.71 -23.08
CA GLU A 202 -7.34 15.05 -23.48
C GLU A 202 -6.11 15.55 -22.68
N PHE A 203 -5.40 16.54 -23.21
CA PHE A 203 -4.21 17.11 -22.57
C PHE A 203 -4.14 18.61 -22.84
N PHE A 204 -4.19 19.44 -21.79
CA PHE A 204 -4.29 20.91 -21.88
C PHE A 204 -5.42 21.42 -22.81
N LYS A 205 -6.48 20.64 -23.00
CA LYS A 205 -7.58 20.94 -23.95
C LYS A 205 -8.90 20.37 -23.45
N GLY A 206 -10.00 20.90 -24.01
CA GLY A 206 -11.37 20.41 -23.79
C GLY A 206 -11.74 20.21 -22.33
N THR A 207 -11.85 18.97 -21.87
CA THR A 207 -12.20 18.62 -20.48
C THR A 207 -10.99 18.54 -19.54
N GLN A 208 -9.80 18.18 -20.03
CA GLN A 208 -8.54 18.11 -19.26
C GLN A 208 -7.72 19.41 -19.47
N LYS A 209 -8.29 20.57 -19.11
CA LYS A 209 -7.68 21.90 -19.35
C LYS A 209 -6.38 22.14 -18.56
N ASN A 210 -6.25 21.51 -17.38
CA ASN A 210 -5.13 21.74 -16.46
C ASN A 210 -3.85 20.96 -16.84
N GLY A 211 -3.93 20.07 -17.84
CA GLY A 211 -2.84 19.20 -18.26
C GLY A 211 -3.25 17.75 -18.15
N PHE A 212 -2.79 17.09 -17.10
CA PHE A 212 -2.99 15.67 -16.82
C PHE A 212 -4.41 15.38 -16.28
N ASP A 213 -4.83 14.12 -16.39
CA ASP A 213 -6.09 13.59 -15.87
C ASP A 213 -5.94 13.12 -14.42
N PHE A 214 -4.86 12.40 -14.08
CA PHE A 214 -4.51 12.05 -12.70
C PHE A 214 -3.45 12.96 -12.09
N TYR A 215 -3.65 13.32 -10.82
CA TYR A 215 -2.68 14.00 -9.97
C TYR A 215 -2.70 13.41 -8.56
N SER A 216 -1.55 12.98 -8.07
CA SER A 216 -1.28 12.53 -6.70
C SER A 216 -0.15 13.36 -6.08
N GLY A 217 -0.22 13.63 -4.77
CA GLY A 217 0.88 14.27 -4.06
C GLY A 217 0.81 14.12 -2.54
N HIS A 218 1.97 14.01 -1.89
CA HIS A 218 2.07 13.77 -0.45
C HIS A 218 3.24 14.49 0.21
N ILE A 219 3.09 14.77 1.51
CA ILE A 219 4.16 15.20 2.43
C ILE A 219 4.10 14.26 3.64
N PHE A 220 5.16 13.46 3.82
CA PHE A 220 5.26 12.39 4.82
C PHE A 220 6.47 12.56 5.72
N PHE A 221 6.30 12.27 7.01
CA PHE A 221 7.36 12.22 8.01
C PHE A 221 7.19 11.01 8.94
N ARG A 222 8.30 10.37 9.33
CA ARG A 222 8.35 9.37 10.40
C ARG A 222 9.69 9.37 11.16
N GLY A 223 9.63 8.98 12.44
CA GLY A 223 10.81 8.76 13.30
C GLY A 223 10.80 9.49 14.64
N GLY A 224 9.76 10.26 14.97
CA GLY A 224 9.67 10.92 16.27
C GLY A 224 9.28 9.94 17.40
N LYS A 225 9.71 10.24 18.63
CA LYS A 225 9.40 9.42 19.81
C LYS A 225 7.91 9.39 20.15
N TYR A 226 7.28 10.57 20.17
CA TYR A 226 5.87 10.76 20.50
C TYR A 226 4.99 10.92 19.26
N LEU A 227 5.48 11.66 18.25
CA LEU A 227 4.91 11.73 16.91
C LEU A 227 5.63 10.70 16.03
N LYS A 228 5.06 9.49 15.94
CA LYS A 228 5.68 8.35 15.25
C LYS A 228 5.76 8.59 13.75
N SER A 229 4.65 9.00 13.15
CA SER A 229 4.55 9.40 11.75
C SER A 229 3.40 10.38 11.51
N PHE A 230 3.45 11.13 10.41
CA PHE A 230 2.30 11.86 9.87
C PHE A 230 2.37 11.97 8.35
N ILE A 231 1.22 12.17 7.72
CA ILE A 231 1.09 12.45 6.30
C ILE A 231 0.01 13.49 6.03
N ILE A 232 0.22 14.30 4.99
CA ILE A 232 -0.77 15.20 4.39
C ILE A 232 -0.73 15.00 2.87
N GLY A 233 -1.89 15.01 2.21
CA GLY A 233 -2.04 14.67 0.80
C GLY A 233 -2.53 13.25 0.62
N ASP A 234 -1.88 12.48 -0.26
CA ASP A 234 -2.33 11.14 -0.66
C ASP A 234 -1.57 10.01 0.04
N TYR A 235 -2.33 9.05 0.58
CA TYR A 235 -1.80 8.02 1.47
C TYR A 235 -2.58 6.70 1.42
N GLN A 236 -2.00 5.67 2.01
CA GLN A 236 -2.63 4.37 2.26
C GLN A 236 -2.57 4.04 3.75
N ILE A 237 -3.59 3.31 4.21
CA ILE A 237 -3.73 2.82 5.60
C ILE A 237 -3.87 1.30 5.58
N GLN A 238 -3.17 0.64 6.50
CA GLN A 238 -3.25 -0.80 6.76
C GLN A 238 -3.48 -0.99 8.26
N ILE A 239 -4.52 -1.75 8.65
CA ILE A 239 -4.87 -2.02 10.05
C ILE A 239 -5.22 -3.51 10.22
N GLY A 240 -4.88 -4.08 11.37
CA GLY A 240 -5.24 -5.45 11.75
C GLY A 240 -4.72 -6.50 10.77
N GLN A 241 -5.61 -7.36 10.28
CA GLN A 241 -5.38 -8.29 9.18
C GLN A 241 -6.10 -7.87 7.89
N GLY A 242 -6.76 -6.71 7.88
CA GLY A 242 -7.42 -6.13 6.72
C GLY A 242 -8.92 -6.45 6.58
N LEU A 243 -9.58 -6.87 7.67
CA LEU A 243 -11.05 -6.94 7.69
C LEU A 243 -11.66 -5.55 7.80
N GLY A 244 -11.15 -4.74 8.73
CA GLY A 244 -11.56 -3.36 8.91
C GLY A 244 -11.06 -2.45 7.79
N MET A 245 -9.73 -2.38 7.58
CA MET A 245 -9.12 -1.39 6.67
C MET A 245 -7.79 -1.88 6.08
N TRP A 246 -7.75 -2.04 4.74
CA TRP A 246 -6.52 -2.29 4.00
C TRP A 246 -6.58 -1.67 2.60
N SER A 247 -6.08 -0.45 2.43
CA SER A 247 -6.23 0.28 1.17
C SER A 247 -5.13 0.05 0.13
N SER A 248 -4.06 -0.69 0.46
CA SER A 248 -3.03 -1.06 -0.52
C SER A 248 -3.38 -2.37 -1.25
N TYR A 249 -2.47 -2.91 -2.03
CA TYR A 249 -2.48 -4.33 -2.35
C TYR A 249 -2.10 -5.16 -1.12
N ALA A 250 -2.49 -6.44 -1.11
CA ALA A 250 -2.18 -7.39 -0.05
C ALA A 250 -1.98 -8.78 -0.63
N PHE A 251 -1.25 -9.61 0.09
CA PHE A 251 -1.03 -11.01 -0.27
C PHE A 251 -2.35 -11.80 -0.18
N GLY A 252 -2.63 -12.54 -1.26
CA GLY A 252 -3.66 -13.57 -1.32
C GLY A 252 -3.13 -14.90 -0.78
N LYS A 253 -3.91 -15.97 -0.93
CA LYS A 253 -3.53 -17.30 -0.45
C LYS A 253 -2.57 -17.99 -1.43
N THR A 254 -1.32 -18.19 -1.02
CA THR A 254 -0.33 -18.95 -1.80
C THR A 254 0.22 -20.15 -1.02
N ALA A 255 1.17 -20.87 -1.63
CA ALA A 255 1.84 -22.00 -1.00
C ALA A 255 2.79 -21.58 0.13
N ASP A 256 3.26 -20.31 0.13
CA ASP A 256 4.08 -19.79 1.22
C ASP A 256 3.22 -19.30 2.38
N ILE A 257 3.40 -19.96 3.52
CA ILE A 257 2.71 -19.73 4.78
C ILE A 257 3.15 -18.39 5.42
N SER A 258 4.28 -17.80 5.01
CA SER A 258 4.73 -16.48 5.47
C SER A 258 3.67 -15.39 5.25
N THR A 259 2.95 -15.47 4.13
CA THR A 259 1.89 -14.54 3.71
C THR A 259 0.62 -14.63 4.56
N MET A 260 0.42 -15.76 5.26
CA MET A 260 -0.82 -16.10 5.97
C MET A 260 -1.20 -15.08 7.06
N LYS A 261 -0.21 -14.35 7.58
CA LYS A 261 -0.39 -13.22 8.50
C LYS A 261 0.06 -11.93 7.83
N ARG A 262 -0.77 -10.90 7.93
CA ARG A 262 -0.40 -9.55 7.49
C ARG A 262 0.32 -8.77 8.59
N ASN A 263 1.32 -7.99 8.20
CA ASN A 263 2.02 -7.03 9.06
C ASN A 263 1.66 -5.62 8.57
N PRO A 264 0.72 -4.89 9.20
CA PRO A 264 0.30 -3.58 8.74
C PRO A 264 1.39 -2.51 8.94
N ILE A 265 1.66 -1.75 7.88
CA ILE A 265 2.38 -0.46 7.90
C ILE A 265 1.30 0.64 8.07
N PRO A 266 1.12 1.23 9.26
CA PRO A 266 -0.13 1.96 9.56
C PRO A 266 -0.38 3.22 8.73
N ILE A 267 0.68 3.88 8.25
CA ILE A 267 0.62 5.00 7.30
C ILE A 267 1.69 4.76 6.23
N ARG A 268 1.30 4.73 4.95
CA ARG A 268 2.22 4.65 3.80
C ARG A 268 1.95 5.80 2.83
N PRO A 269 2.98 6.53 2.33
CA PRO A 269 2.77 7.54 1.30
C PRO A 269 2.35 6.92 -0.02
N TYR A 270 1.49 7.63 -0.77
CA TYR A 270 1.00 7.15 -2.05
C TYR A 270 1.86 7.68 -3.21
N THR A 271 2.55 6.77 -3.91
CA THR A 271 3.43 7.09 -5.07
C THR A 271 2.85 6.62 -6.41
N SER A 272 1.87 5.73 -6.38
CA SER A 272 1.26 5.04 -7.53
C SER A 272 0.28 5.94 -8.33
N VAL A 273 -0.33 5.34 -9.35
CA VAL A 273 -1.25 5.93 -10.35
C VAL A 273 -2.65 5.28 -10.35
N ASP A 274 -2.86 4.23 -9.55
CA ASP A 274 -4.16 3.58 -9.36
C ASP A 274 -5.14 4.52 -8.65
N GLU A 275 -6.06 5.14 -9.40
CA GLU A 275 -7.01 6.13 -8.87
C GLU A 275 -7.92 5.57 -7.75
N SER A 276 -8.08 4.25 -7.64
CA SER A 276 -9.00 3.62 -6.69
C SER A 276 -8.41 3.44 -5.28
N ARG A 277 -7.11 3.13 -5.16
CA ARG A 277 -6.50 2.58 -3.93
C ARG A 277 -5.78 3.58 -3.01
N PHE A 278 -6.19 4.85 -2.99
CA PHE A 278 -5.63 5.86 -2.09
C PHE A 278 -6.69 6.65 -1.31
N LEU A 279 -6.27 7.22 -0.19
CA LEU A 279 -7.00 8.20 0.61
C LEU A 279 -6.38 9.60 0.39
N ARG A 280 -7.21 10.65 0.41
CA ARG A 280 -6.78 12.06 0.23
C ARG A 280 -7.19 12.89 1.44
N GLY A 281 -6.22 13.39 2.19
CA GLY A 281 -6.47 14.16 3.40
C GLY A 281 -5.25 14.22 4.32
N ALA A 282 -5.36 13.71 5.53
CA ALA A 282 -4.25 13.60 6.48
C ALA A 282 -4.39 12.39 7.41
N ALA A 283 -3.25 11.85 7.86
CA ALA A 283 -3.19 10.86 8.91
C ALA A 283 -2.01 11.13 9.85
N VAL A 284 -2.14 10.75 11.12
CA VAL A 284 -1.13 10.98 12.16
C VAL A 284 -1.09 9.81 13.13
N GLN A 285 0.13 9.40 13.48
CA GLN A 285 0.40 8.29 14.39
C GLN A 285 1.20 8.80 15.59
N PHE A 286 0.68 8.54 16.79
CA PHE A 286 1.30 8.86 18.07
C PHE A 286 1.81 7.60 18.77
N GLY A 287 2.81 7.76 19.64
CA GLY A 287 3.39 6.68 20.45
C GLY A 287 3.66 7.11 21.89
N LEU A 288 3.14 6.37 22.86
CA LEU A 288 3.33 6.60 24.29
C LEU A 288 3.64 5.28 25.01
N LYS A 289 4.94 5.05 25.29
CA LYS A 289 5.48 3.80 25.84
C LYS A 289 5.06 2.59 24.99
N ASN A 290 4.04 1.86 25.45
CA ASN A 290 3.53 0.60 24.90
C ASN A 290 2.27 0.82 24.03
N ILE A 291 1.72 2.03 24.00
CA ILE A 291 0.52 2.38 23.23
C ILE A 291 0.95 3.11 21.95
N THR A 292 0.39 2.73 20.81
CA THR A 292 0.37 3.57 19.60
C THR A 292 -1.07 3.90 19.23
N GLY A 293 -1.29 5.12 18.72
CA GLY A 293 -2.61 5.59 18.28
C GLY A 293 -2.52 6.22 16.90
N LEU A 294 -3.33 5.74 15.97
CA LEU A 294 -3.50 6.26 14.62
C LEU A 294 -4.83 7.01 14.53
N LEU A 295 -4.78 8.24 14.02
CA LEU A 295 -5.95 9.02 13.59
C LEU A 295 -5.81 9.33 12.10
N PHE A 296 -6.87 9.16 11.31
CA PHE A 296 -6.86 9.54 9.91
C PHE A 296 -8.21 10.09 9.42
N ALA A 297 -8.16 10.96 8.41
CA ALA A 297 -9.32 11.52 7.74
C ALA A 297 -9.05 11.71 6.24
N SER A 298 -10.04 11.38 5.42
CA SER A 298 -10.00 11.40 3.95
C SER A 298 -11.30 11.97 3.37
N SER A 299 -11.17 12.78 2.34
CA SER A 299 -12.27 13.28 1.49
C SER A 299 -11.76 13.29 0.05
N LYS A 300 -12.05 12.23 -0.71
CA LYS A 300 -11.75 12.17 -2.15
C LYS A 300 -13.03 12.21 -2.98
N MET A 301 -12.93 12.74 -4.18
CA MET A 301 -13.93 12.46 -5.21
C MET A 301 -13.69 11.05 -5.75
N VAL A 302 -14.76 10.38 -6.20
CA VAL A 302 -14.73 9.04 -6.79
C VAL A 302 -15.59 9.04 -8.05
N ASP A 303 -15.20 8.24 -9.02
CA ASP A 303 -15.89 8.13 -10.29
C ASP A 303 -17.12 7.24 -10.19
N GLY A 304 -18.16 7.61 -10.94
CA GLY A 304 -19.37 6.80 -11.00
C GLY A 304 -20.53 7.51 -11.65
N SER A 305 -21.64 6.77 -11.73
CA SER A 305 -22.91 7.27 -12.24
C SER A 305 -23.78 7.66 -11.05
N VAL A 306 -24.23 8.91 -11.04
CA VAL A 306 -25.30 9.40 -10.18
C VAL A 306 -26.61 9.35 -10.97
N SER A 307 -27.73 9.25 -10.28
CA SER A 307 -29.07 9.13 -10.85
C SER A 307 -30.08 9.85 -9.95
N LEU A 308 -31.12 10.44 -10.55
CA LEU A 308 -32.20 11.12 -9.83
C LEU A 308 -33.31 10.11 -9.51
N ASP A 309 -33.95 10.23 -8.35
CA ASP A 309 -35.17 9.51 -8.03
C ASP A 309 -36.34 10.05 -8.87
N SER A 310 -37.00 9.18 -9.64
CA SER A 310 -38.19 9.51 -10.43
C SER A 310 -39.39 10.00 -9.61
N THR A 311 -39.31 9.94 -8.29
CA THR A 311 -40.34 10.32 -7.31
C THR A 311 -40.08 11.70 -6.70
N TYR A 312 -38.82 12.17 -6.69
CA TYR A 312 -38.39 13.40 -6.04
C TYR A 312 -37.20 14.02 -6.79
N ASP A 313 -37.43 15.09 -7.54
CA ASP A 313 -36.44 15.72 -8.43
C ASP A 313 -35.13 16.19 -7.75
N ASP A 314 -35.13 16.37 -6.41
CA ASP A 314 -33.95 16.78 -5.62
C ASP A 314 -33.15 15.60 -5.01
N LEU A 315 -33.58 14.34 -5.17
CA LEU A 315 -32.89 13.18 -4.57
C LEU A 315 -31.95 12.49 -5.55
N GLU A 316 -30.65 12.76 -5.42
CA GLU A 316 -29.57 12.07 -6.12
C GLU A 316 -29.04 10.84 -5.36
N PHE A 317 -28.87 9.72 -6.05
CA PHE A 317 -28.24 8.49 -5.56
C PHE A 317 -27.14 7.97 -6.50
N ILE A 318 -26.17 7.23 -5.96
CA ILE A 318 -25.11 6.58 -6.71
C ILE A 318 -25.63 5.22 -7.20
N SER A 319 -25.62 5.00 -8.51
CA SER A 319 -26.06 3.74 -9.13
C SER A 319 -24.89 2.83 -9.53
N THR A 320 -23.74 3.38 -9.92
CA THR A 320 -22.51 2.62 -10.20
C THR A 320 -21.27 3.36 -9.73
N ILE A 321 -20.32 2.65 -9.10
CA ILE A 321 -18.95 3.12 -8.85
C ILE A 321 -18.08 2.66 -10.01
N ASP A 322 -17.25 3.53 -10.56
CA ASP A 322 -16.25 3.18 -11.57
C ASP A 322 -14.86 3.08 -10.92
N LEU A 323 -14.09 2.05 -11.29
CA LEU A 323 -12.76 1.76 -10.75
C LEU A 323 -11.71 1.68 -11.86
N SER A 324 -12.06 2.08 -13.08
CA SER A 324 -11.16 2.01 -14.23
C SER A 324 -10.12 3.14 -14.26
N GLY A 325 -10.46 4.32 -13.74
CA GLY A 325 -9.61 5.52 -13.75
C GLY A 325 -9.37 6.11 -15.14
N LEU A 326 -10.29 5.89 -16.08
CA LEU A 326 -10.15 6.25 -17.50
C LEU A 326 -11.25 7.24 -17.91
N HIS A 327 -10.88 8.36 -18.53
CA HIS A 327 -11.75 9.49 -18.92
C HIS A 327 -11.53 9.89 -20.39
N ARG A 328 -11.51 8.87 -21.26
CA ARG A 328 -11.15 8.98 -22.68
C ARG A 328 -12.32 9.36 -23.58
N THR A 329 -13.55 9.06 -23.16
CA THR A 329 -14.80 9.24 -23.90
C THR A 329 -15.79 10.12 -23.14
N ASN A 330 -16.77 10.72 -23.83
CA ASN A 330 -17.79 11.57 -23.19
C ASN A 330 -18.56 10.87 -22.05
N LYS A 331 -18.77 9.56 -22.12
CA LYS A 331 -19.46 8.78 -21.06
C LYS A 331 -18.58 8.57 -19.83
N GLU A 332 -17.30 8.34 -20.03
CA GLU A 332 -16.32 8.19 -18.96
C GLU A 332 -16.07 9.55 -18.27
N VAL A 333 -15.87 10.63 -19.05
CA VAL A 333 -15.72 11.99 -18.51
C VAL A 333 -16.95 12.44 -17.73
N ALA A 334 -18.16 12.09 -18.17
CA ALA A 334 -19.41 12.40 -17.46
C ALA A 334 -19.57 11.65 -16.11
N ARG A 335 -18.74 10.64 -15.85
CA ARG A 335 -18.66 9.93 -14.55
C ARG A 335 -17.52 10.42 -13.66
N LYS A 336 -16.55 11.17 -14.23
CA LYS A 336 -15.35 11.60 -13.49
C LYS A 336 -15.75 12.48 -12.31
N ASN A 337 -15.30 12.13 -11.10
CA ASN A 337 -15.63 12.81 -9.85
C ASN A 337 -17.15 12.93 -9.56
N GLY A 338 -17.97 11.92 -9.93
CA GLY A 338 -19.44 12.00 -9.80
C GLY A 338 -19.99 12.13 -8.37
N PHE A 339 -19.26 11.64 -7.36
CA PHE A 339 -19.63 11.72 -5.94
C PHE A 339 -18.37 11.76 -5.05
N ARG A 340 -18.55 12.00 -3.74
CA ARG A 340 -17.45 12.11 -2.76
C ARG A 340 -17.46 10.94 -1.78
N GLU A 341 -16.30 10.31 -1.62
CA GLU A 341 -16.01 9.38 -0.53
C GLU A 341 -15.35 10.11 0.64
N ASN A 342 -15.95 9.98 1.82
CA ASN A 342 -15.45 10.51 3.09
C ASN A 342 -15.15 9.34 4.02
N GLN A 343 -13.95 9.28 4.56
CA GLN A 343 -13.57 8.27 5.56
C GLN A 343 -12.85 8.91 6.74
N ALA A 344 -13.06 8.38 7.93
CA ALA A 344 -12.33 8.76 9.13
C ALA A 344 -12.12 7.53 10.01
N GLY A 345 -10.99 7.45 10.72
CA GLY A 345 -10.69 6.28 11.53
C GLY A 345 -9.78 6.55 12.71
N VAL A 346 -9.98 5.73 13.74
CA VAL A 346 -9.18 5.66 14.96
C VAL A 346 -8.74 4.22 15.14
N ASN A 347 -7.44 3.98 15.30
CA ASN A 347 -6.90 2.68 15.71
C ASN A 347 -5.94 2.89 16.89
N VAL A 348 -6.08 2.07 17.93
CA VAL A 348 -5.24 2.12 19.13
C VAL A 348 -4.69 0.73 19.39
N ASN A 349 -3.36 0.60 19.41
CA ASN A 349 -2.68 -0.67 19.65
C ASN A 349 -1.92 -0.61 20.98
N TYR A 350 -1.94 -1.71 21.72
CA TYR A 350 -1.13 -1.93 22.91
C TYR A 350 -0.18 -3.12 22.67
N GLY A 351 1.12 -2.88 22.82
CA GLY A 351 2.17 -3.89 22.69
C GLY A 351 2.92 -4.14 24.00
N LEU A 352 3.04 -5.40 24.39
CA LEU A 352 3.80 -5.83 25.58
C LEU A 352 4.65 -7.06 25.24
N GLY A 353 5.94 -6.82 24.97
CA GLY A 353 6.86 -7.87 24.53
C GLY A 353 6.41 -8.47 23.20
N THR A 354 6.02 -9.75 23.22
CA THR A 354 5.54 -10.50 22.05
C THR A 354 4.02 -10.45 21.86
N PHE A 355 3.28 -9.86 22.81
CA PHE A 355 1.84 -9.64 22.72
C PHE A 355 1.51 -8.28 22.11
N ARG A 356 0.52 -8.26 21.21
CA ARG A 356 -0.09 -7.06 20.66
C ARG A 356 -1.61 -7.25 20.60
N ILE A 357 -2.34 -6.19 20.89
CA ILE A 357 -3.79 -6.08 20.66
C ILE A 357 -4.10 -4.70 20.09
N GLY A 358 -4.87 -4.65 19.01
CA GLY A 358 -5.37 -3.45 18.37
C GLY A 358 -6.88 -3.34 18.53
N SER A 359 -7.39 -2.11 18.62
CA SER A 359 -8.82 -1.80 18.61
C SER A 359 -9.05 -0.65 17.64
N THR A 360 -10.04 -0.79 16.77
CA THR A 360 -10.25 0.05 15.60
C THR A 360 -11.72 0.47 15.51
N PHE A 361 -11.94 1.72 15.14
CA PHE A 361 -13.25 2.28 14.79
C PHE A 361 -13.12 3.11 13.52
N LEU A 362 -13.98 2.83 12.54
CA LEU A 362 -13.97 3.41 11.21
C LEU A 362 -15.34 3.98 10.88
N TYR A 363 -15.35 5.16 10.29
CA TYR A 363 -16.45 5.71 9.51
C TYR A 363 -16.07 5.68 8.03
N GLN A 364 -16.96 5.14 7.21
CA GLN A 364 -16.88 5.12 5.76
C GLN A 364 -18.21 5.61 5.21
N GLY A 365 -18.21 6.52 4.24
CA GLY A 365 -19.47 6.98 3.67
C GLY A 365 -19.30 7.86 2.44
N TYR A 366 -20.43 8.10 1.79
CA TYR A 366 -20.53 8.91 0.59
C TYR A 366 -21.30 10.20 0.86
N ASP A 367 -21.21 11.19 -0.02
CA ASP A 367 -22.08 12.39 0.03
C ASP A 367 -23.50 12.14 -0.50
N LYS A 368 -23.70 11.02 -1.21
CA LYS A 368 -24.98 10.55 -1.78
C LYS A 368 -25.19 9.07 -1.41
N ALA A 369 -26.43 8.59 -1.33
CA ALA A 369 -26.68 7.18 -0.98
C ALA A 369 -26.30 6.24 -2.14
N LEU A 370 -25.62 5.13 -1.85
CA LEU A 370 -25.36 4.06 -2.82
C LEU A 370 -26.58 3.13 -2.90
N LEU A 371 -27.25 3.09 -4.04
CA LEU A 371 -28.41 2.23 -4.30
C LEU A 371 -28.17 1.44 -5.59
N LYS A 372 -28.04 0.11 -5.46
CA LYS A 372 -27.79 -0.80 -6.58
C LYS A 372 -29.04 -1.64 -6.87
N ASP A 373 -29.29 -1.95 -8.14
CA ASP A 373 -30.24 -3.01 -8.53
C ASP A 373 -29.97 -4.29 -7.73
N ILE A 374 -30.97 -4.81 -7.02
CA ILE A 374 -30.83 -6.07 -6.28
C ILE A 374 -30.85 -7.23 -7.28
N ARG A 375 -29.74 -7.96 -7.33
CA ARG A 375 -29.48 -9.13 -8.17
C ARG A 375 -28.94 -10.26 -7.28
N PRO A 376 -29.02 -11.54 -7.70
CA PRO A 376 -28.64 -12.67 -6.84
C PRO A 376 -27.20 -12.61 -6.27
N TYR A 377 -26.29 -11.93 -6.97
CA TYR A 377 -24.87 -11.82 -6.60
C TYR A 377 -24.52 -10.60 -5.72
N ASN A 378 -25.36 -9.56 -5.66
CA ASN A 378 -25.10 -8.32 -4.91
C ASN A 378 -26.17 -7.99 -3.84
N GLN A 379 -27.09 -8.93 -3.58
CA GLN A 379 -28.18 -8.77 -2.62
C GLN A 379 -27.73 -8.39 -1.20
N PHE A 380 -26.49 -8.73 -0.81
CA PHE A 380 -25.90 -8.40 0.48
C PHE A 380 -24.85 -7.27 0.42
N ASP A 381 -24.56 -6.70 -0.76
CA ASP A 381 -23.72 -5.51 -0.89
C ASP A 381 -24.24 -4.38 0.02
N PHE A 382 -23.33 -3.54 0.49
CA PHE A 382 -23.69 -2.29 1.15
C PHE A 382 -24.57 -1.40 0.24
N GLN A 383 -25.64 -0.88 0.85
CA GLN A 383 -26.55 0.08 0.27
C GLN A 383 -26.87 1.14 1.33
N GLY A 384 -26.96 2.40 0.94
CA GLY A 384 -27.07 3.55 1.84
C GLY A 384 -25.85 4.47 1.78
N GLN A 385 -25.75 5.40 2.73
CA GLN A 385 -24.77 6.50 2.69
C GLN A 385 -23.64 6.36 3.71
N HIS A 386 -23.90 5.73 4.86
CA HIS A 386 -22.96 5.63 5.98
C HIS A 386 -22.76 4.17 6.39
N ASN A 387 -21.51 3.79 6.60
CA ASN A 387 -21.08 2.50 7.12
C ASN A 387 -20.10 2.76 8.28
N PHE A 388 -20.36 2.18 9.45
CA PHE A 388 -19.35 2.16 10.52
C PHE A 388 -18.85 0.74 10.73
N VAL A 389 -17.55 0.59 10.93
CA VAL A 389 -16.91 -0.70 11.16
C VAL A 389 -16.04 -0.60 12.40
N THR A 390 -16.19 -1.53 13.33
CA THR A 390 -15.24 -1.71 14.43
C THR A 390 -14.50 -3.03 14.25
N SER A 391 -13.22 -3.06 14.62
CA SER A 391 -12.48 -4.32 14.69
C SER A 391 -11.54 -4.37 15.89
N ILE A 392 -11.24 -5.59 16.34
CA ILE A 392 -10.26 -5.91 17.36
C ILE A 392 -9.31 -6.92 16.74
N ASP A 393 -8.03 -6.55 16.61
CA ASP A 393 -6.96 -7.42 16.15
C ASP A 393 -6.05 -7.84 17.29
N TYR A 394 -5.38 -8.98 17.14
CA TYR A 394 -4.40 -9.44 18.11
C TYR A 394 -3.30 -10.28 17.47
N SER A 395 -2.14 -10.30 18.13
CA SER A 395 -0.99 -11.12 17.77
C SER A 395 -0.19 -11.49 19.02
N PHE A 396 0.10 -12.77 19.20
CA PHE A 396 0.92 -13.29 20.28
C PHE A 396 1.95 -14.29 19.73
N THR A 397 3.24 -14.02 19.95
CA THR A 397 4.31 -14.98 19.64
C THR A 397 4.85 -15.61 20.92
N TYR A 398 4.98 -16.93 20.97
CA TYR A 398 5.63 -17.66 22.04
C TYR A 398 6.50 -18.78 21.45
N LYS A 399 7.82 -18.64 21.59
CA LYS A 399 8.80 -19.53 20.94
C LYS A 399 8.48 -19.66 19.44
N ASN A 400 8.20 -20.89 18.99
CA ASN A 400 7.88 -21.26 17.62
C ASN A 400 6.40 -21.15 17.24
N TRP A 401 5.54 -20.58 18.10
CA TRP A 401 4.12 -20.37 17.83
C TRP A 401 3.84 -18.87 17.63
N ASN A 402 3.16 -18.48 16.56
CA ASN A 402 2.49 -17.17 16.46
C ASN A 402 0.99 -17.38 16.24
N VAL A 403 0.19 -16.95 17.22
CA VAL A 403 -1.27 -16.89 17.12
C VAL A 403 -1.66 -15.46 16.77
N PHE A 404 -2.60 -15.27 15.86
CA PHE A 404 -3.10 -13.96 15.46
C PHE A 404 -4.56 -14.00 15.04
N GLY A 405 -5.18 -12.83 14.91
CA GLY A 405 -6.50 -12.71 14.30
C GLY A 405 -7.02 -11.29 14.25
N GLU A 406 -8.16 -11.12 13.59
CA GLU A 406 -9.00 -9.92 13.61
C GLU A 406 -10.46 -10.37 13.68
N TYR A 407 -11.22 -9.76 14.60
CA TYR A 407 -12.68 -9.77 14.59
C TYR A 407 -13.16 -8.38 14.17
N ALA A 408 -14.05 -8.30 13.18
CA ALA A 408 -14.63 -7.05 12.72
C ALA A 408 -16.16 -7.16 12.64
N LYS A 409 -16.86 -6.05 12.87
CA LYS A 409 -18.32 -5.96 12.79
C LYS A 409 -18.78 -4.63 12.20
N ASN A 410 -19.78 -4.68 11.33
CA ASN A 410 -20.56 -3.52 10.91
C ASN A 410 -21.42 -2.99 12.07
N LEU A 411 -21.55 -1.67 12.16
CA LEU A 411 -22.41 -0.96 13.09
C LEU A 411 -23.20 0.06 12.27
N ASN A 412 -24.40 -0.29 11.81
CA ASN A 412 -25.22 0.57 10.96
C ASN A 412 -26.46 1.08 11.72
N PRO A 413 -26.31 2.08 12.63
CA PRO A 413 -27.39 2.55 13.50
C PRO A 413 -28.51 3.33 12.78
N PHE A 414 -28.43 3.47 11.46
CA PHE A 414 -29.37 4.23 10.62
C PHE A 414 -30.09 3.35 9.58
N GLN A 415 -30.11 2.03 9.75
CA GLN A 415 -30.70 1.09 8.80
C GLN A 415 -31.60 0.08 9.52
N ASP A 416 -32.92 0.22 9.38
CA ASP A 416 -33.94 -0.63 10.05
C ASP A 416 -33.86 -2.13 9.68
N SER A 417 -33.10 -2.48 8.64
CA SER A 417 -32.83 -3.86 8.25
C SER A 417 -31.55 -4.37 8.89
N LEU A 418 -31.65 -5.45 9.67
CA LEU A 418 -30.64 -6.17 10.47
C LEU A 418 -29.36 -6.60 9.71
N ARG A 419 -28.62 -5.67 9.11
CA ARG A 419 -27.30 -5.87 8.47
C ARG A 419 -26.19 -5.63 9.46
N ASP A 420 -26.19 -6.49 10.48
CA ASP A 420 -25.35 -6.41 11.66
C ASP A 420 -24.09 -7.32 11.51
N GLY A 421 -23.65 -7.44 10.24
CA GLY A 421 -22.70 -8.43 9.76
C GLY A 421 -21.35 -8.42 10.48
N GLN A 422 -20.77 -9.61 10.61
CA GLN A 422 -19.50 -9.85 11.29
C GLN A 422 -18.53 -10.66 10.43
N ALA A 423 -17.24 -10.35 10.57
CA ALA A 423 -16.12 -11.05 9.95
C ALA A 423 -15.09 -11.47 11.01
N HIS A 424 -14.58 -12.68 10.88
CA HIS A 424 -13.61 -13.29 11.80
C HIS A 424 -12.48 -13.93 10.99
N VAL A 425 -11.22 -13.64 11.35
CA VAL A 425 -10.04 -14.35 10.85
C VAL A 425 -9.16 -14.70 12.04
N HIS A 426 -8.79 -15.97 12.16
CA HIS A 426 -7.92 -16.47 13.23
C HIS A 426 -6.88 -17.43 12.65
N GLY A 427 -5.61 -17.18 12.95
CA GLY A 427 -4.48 -17.94 12.43
C GLY A 427 -3.55 -18.45 13.53
N LEU A 428 -2.99 -19.64 13.29
CA LEU A 428 -1.87 -20.20 14.03
C LEU A 428 -0.76 -20.55 13.03
N PHE A 429 0.38 -19.88 13.17
CA PHE A 429 1.62 -20.22 12.48
C PHE A 429 2.56 -20.93 13.46
N LEU A 430 3.09 -22.08 13.06
CA LEU A 430 3.95 -22.94 13.86
C LEU A 430 5.20 -23.29 13.04
N SER A 431 6.38 -22.86 13.49
CA SER A 431 7.64 -23.38 12.95
C SER A 431 8.02 -24.66 13.69
N ILE A 432 8.43 -25.70 12.97
CA ILE A 432 8.82 -27.00 13.55
C ILE A 432 10.33 -27.20 13.41
N ASP A 433 10.88 -26.76 12.29
CA ASP A 433 12.28 -26.79 11.87
C ASP A 433 12.53 -25.55 10.99
N PRO A 434 13.77 -25.03 10.84
CA PRO A 434 14.08 -23.98 9.85
C PRO A 434 13.50 -24.24 8.45
N ASN A 435 13.37 -25.51 8.04
CA ASN A 435 12.87 -25.93 6.73
C ASN A 435 11.40 -26.41 6.74
N ALA A 436 10.72 -26.40 7.90
CA ALA A 436 9.35 -26.92 8.02
C ALA A 436 8.48 -26.07 8.95
N SER A 437 7.39 -25.53 8.41
CA SER A 437 6.37 -24.78 9.16
C SER A 437 4.96 -25.23 8.79
N ILE A 438 4.01 -25.06 9.71
CA ILE A 438 2.58 -25.33 9.53
C ILE A 438 1.79 -24.03 9.75
N GLY A 439 0.84 -23.78 8.85
CA GLY A 439 -0.15 -22.71 9.00
C GLY A 439 -1.55 -23.29 9.08
N LEU A 440 -2.29 -22.88 10.11
CA LEU A 440 -3.74 -23.07 10.19
C LEU A 440 -4.41 -21.70 10.14
N LEU A 441 -5.41 -21.54 9.28
CA LEU A 441 -6.16 -20.30 9.12
C LEU A 441 -7.65 -20.61 9.03
N TYR A 442 -8.41 -20.09 9.98
CA TYR A 442 -9.88 -20.12 9.99
C TYR A 442 -10.40 -18.74 9.63
N ARG A 443 -11.41 -18.69 8.76
CA ARG A 443 -12.14 -17.46 8.41
C ARG A 443 -13.64 -17.74 8.44
N ASN A 444 -14.42 -16.76 8.87
CA ASN A 444 -15.87 -16.79 8.76
C ASN A 444 -16.40 -15.39 8.49
N TYR A 445 -17.10 -15.22 7.37
CA TYR A 445 -17.66 -13.95 6.92
C TYR A 445 -19.17 -14.07 6.83
N SER A 446 -19.87 -13.22 7.58
CA SER A 446 -21.31 -13.04 7.41
C SER A 446 -21.55 -12.46 6.02
N LYS A 447 -22.53 -13.00 5.31
CA LYS A 447 -22.90 -12.57 3.94
C LYS A 447 -23.11 -11.05 3.80
N ASP A 448 -23.51 -10.40 4.89
CA ASP A 448 -23.86 -8.99 5.06
C ASP A 448 -22.77 -8.16 5.76
N TYR A 449 -21.58 -8.71 6.01
CA TYR A 449 -20.41 -7.93 6.43
C TYR A 449 -19.84 -7.12 5.25
N PHE A 450 -19.46 -5.86 5.50
CA PHE A 450 -18.89 -5.00 4.45
C PHE A 450 -17.95 -3.91 4.98
N SER A 451 -16.79 -3.73 4.36
CA SER A 451 -15.94 -2.55 4.49
C SER A 451 -15.44 -2.11 3.12
N PHE A 452 -15.37 -0.80 2.88
CA PHE A 452 -15.03 -0.20 1.59
C PHE A 452 -13.62 -0.62 1.11
N TYR A 453 -12.70 -0.82 2.07
CA TYR A 453 -11.36 -1.37 1.86
C TYR A 453 -11.15 -2.63 2.70
N MET A 454 -12.16 -3.53 2.76
CA MET A 454 -11.91 -4.92 3.14
C MET A 454 -11.02 -5.57 2.07
N GLN A 455 -10.02 -6.33 2.49
CA GLN A 455 -9.31 -7.23 1.58
C GLN A 455 -9.15 -8.58 2.26
N ASP A 456 -9.79 -9.64 1.77
CA ASP A 456 -9.51 -11.00 2.26
C ASP A 456 -8.12 -11.46 1.82
N LEU A 457 -7.55 -12.49 2.46
CA LEU A 457 -6.42 -13.25 1.93
C LEU A 457 -6.95 -14.31 0.94
N SER A 458 -7.72 -13.90 -0.08
CA SER A 458 -8.35 -14.81 -1.06
C SER A 458 -7.36 -15.80 -1.65
#